data_AF-A0AA38MJ45-F1
#
_entry.id   AF-A0AA38MJ45-F1
#
_cell.length_a   1.000
_cell.length_b   1.000
_cell.length_c   1.000
_cell.angle_alpha   90.00
_cell.angle_beta   90.00
_cell.angle_gamma   90.00
#
_symmetry.space_group_name_H-M   'P 1'
#
loop_
_entity.id
_entity.type
_entity.pdbx_description
1 polymer ?
#
loop_
_entity_poly.entity_id
_entity_poly.type
_entity_poly.pdbx_seq_one_letter_code
_entity_poly.pdbx_strand_id
1 'polypeptide(L)'
;MSINQFSDSDQEEYIRKRLETVVSSGDMKRTIDKIKSTFAFTKHIDILGIPLQIFMLTEIFLQNEDYLDLLNSNFLFTDLYRHFIDGKFKFFFGGKVPVIGDYWEEEVRKKKEEKLEQYEKFALKLIFPEDIFEELQIDCSQDVKAVSDECGTVGIITGLQNGIPQFVHASFAEYFVALYFSRNFENVRRDIFFDAKYNNVRFFFDMLVGKKSPVHVAVLYKNFNELKNYDDETIKRKDDGGRSALHLICSWGQRHRRLDVEEGDNVYVVENDWEFKGSLDTGDYNEALLFLLNKYLTFLSKIRY
;
A
#
# COMPACT_ATOMS: atom_id res chain seq x y z
N MET A 1 -25.20 -9.55 2.84
CA MET A 1 -24.49 -10.69 3.47
C MET A 1 -23.10 -10.17 3.81
N SER A 2 -22.75 -10.09 5.10
CA SER A 2 -21.43 -9.63 5.55
C SER A 2 -20.47 -10.82 5.51
N ILE A 3 -19.35 -10.70 4.80
CA ILE A 3 -18.30 -11.74 4.82
C ILE A 3 -17.44 -11.47 6.05
N ASN A 4 -17.38 -12.41 6.99
CA ASN A 4 -16.56 -12.27 8.19
C ASN A 4 -15.08 -12.49 7.84
N GLN A 5 -14.21 -11.83 8.59
CA GLN A 5 -12.76 -12.10 8.55
C GLN A 5 -12.48 -13.53 9.02
N PHE A 6 -11.38 -14.11 8.53
CA PHE A 6 -10.91 -15.41 8.99
C PHE A 6 -10.39 -15.33 10.42
N SER A 7 -10.86 -16.23 11.28
CA SER A 7 -10.29 -16.43 12.61
C SER A 7 -8.89 -17.02 12.51
N ASP A 8 -8.07 -16.91 13.56
CA ASP A 8 -6.72 -17.49 13.60
C ASP A 8 -6.70 -18.98 13.21
N SER A 9 -7.74 -19.73 13.58
CA SER A 9 -7.90 -21.14 13.21
C SER A 9 -8.21 -21.32 11.73
N ASP A 10 -9.10 -20.49 11.16
CA ASP A 10 -9.44 -20.51 9.74
C ASP A 10 -8.21 -20.18 8.88
N GLN A 11 -7.41 -19.20 9.33
CA GLN A 11 -6.16 -18.82 8.66
C GLN A 11 -5.17 -20.01 8.63
N GLU A 12 -4.96 -20.69 9.76
CA GLU A 12 -4.05 -21.85 9.82
C GLU A 12 -4.54 -23.02 8.96
N GLU A 13 -5.83 -23.32 9.01
CA GLU A 13 -6.42 -24.40 8.23
C GLU A 13 -6.30 -24.10 6.72
N TYR A 14 -6.60 -22.87 6.31
CA TYR A 14 -6.50 -22.46 4.92
C TYR A 14 -5.06 -22.53 4.39
N ILE A 15 -4.10 -21.96 5.14
CA ILE A 15 -2.68 -21.99 4.74
C ILE A 15 -2.20 -23.44 4.65
N ARG A 16 -2.53 -24.27 5.64
CA ARG A 16 -2.15 -25.70 5.66
C ARG A 16 -2.66 -26.43 4.43
N LYS A 17 -3.96 -26.34 4.15
CA LYS A 17 -4.58 -27.03 3.00
C LYS A 17 -4.00 -26.58 1.66
N ARG A 18 -3.65 -25.29 1.52
CA ARG A 18 -3.08 -24.80 0.25
C ARG A 18 -1.63 -25.18 0.05
N LEU A 19 -0.84 -25.28 1.13
CA LEU A 19 0.60 -25.48 1.05
C LEU A 19 1.02 -26.94 1.29
N GLU A 20 0.10 -27.86 1.61
CA GLU A 20 0.43 -29.26 1.91
C GLU A 20 1.14 -30.01 0.77
N THR A 21 0.99 -29.55 -0.47
CA THR A 21 1.65 -30.15 -1.64
C THR A 21 3.08 -29.68 -1.84
N VAL A 22 3.47 -28.55 -1.24
CA VAL A 22 4.79 -27.92 -1.42
C VAL A 22 5.61 -27.80 -0.14
N VAL A 23 4.96 -27.86 1.03
CA VAL A 23 5.62 -27.81 2.34
C VAL A 23 5.50 -29.17 3.03
N SER A 24 6.64 -29.70 3.48
CA SER A 24 6.69 -30.96 4.22
C SER A 24 5.85 -30.87 5.51
N SER A 25 5.25 -31.99 5.94
CA SER A 25 4.45 -32.02 7.17
C SER A 25 5.25 -31.62 8.42
N GLY A 26 6.56 -31.89 8.44
CA GLY A 26 7.48 -31.50 9.51
C GLY A 26 7.75 -29.99 9.57
N ASP A 27 7.71 -29.30 8.43
CA ASP A 27 8.00 -27.86 8.32
C ASP A 27 6.74 -26.98 8.35
N MET A 28 5.55 -27.56 8.14
CA MET A 28 4.29 -26.83 8.01
C MET A 28 4.03 -25.85 9.16
N LYS A 29 4.20 -26.30 10.41
CA LYS A 29 3.99 -25.43 11.58
C LYS A 29 4.95 -24.25 11.57
N ARG A 30 6.24 -24.50 11.31
CA ARG A 30 7.26 -23.44 11.22
C ARG A 30 6.94 -22.44 10.10
N THR A 31 6.45 -22.90 8.96
CA THR A 31 6.04 -22.03 7.85
C THR A 31 4.85 -21.15 8.21
N ILE A 32 3.82 -21.72 8.84
CA ILE A 32 2.65 -20.98 9.33
C ILE A 32 3.08 -19.94 10.36
N ASP A 33 3.89 -20.34 11.35
CA ASP A 33 4.39 -19.44 12.40
C ASP A 33 5.19 -18.29 11.78
N LYS A 34 6.01 -18.58 10.76
CA LYS A 34 6.79 -17.56 10.05
C LYS A 34 5.89 -16.59 9.29
N ILE A 35 4.93 -17.09 8.50
CA ILE A 35 3.93 -16.26 7.80
C ILE A 35 3.21 -15.34 8.79
N LYS A 36 2.69 -15.92 9.89
CA LYS A 36 2.00 -15.15 10.93
C LYS A 36 2.93 -14.10 11.53
N SER A 37 4.19 -14.43 11.83
CA SER A 37 5.15 -13.48 12.39
C SER A 37 5.52 -12.33 11.44
N THR A 38 5.64 -12.59 10.14
CA THR A 38 5.95 -11.58 9.12
C THR A 38 4.84 -10.52 9.05
N PHE A 39 3.58 -10.93 9.23
CA PHE A 39 2.45 -10.01 9.25
C PHE A 39 1.97 -9.65 10.67
N ALA A 40 2.53 -10.23 11.73
CA ALA A 40 2.16 -9.89 13.11
C ALA A 40 2.50 -8.44 13.47
N PHE A 41 3.44 -7.82 12.75
CA PHE A 41 3.79 -6.41 12.88
C PHE A 41 2.66 -5.48 12.46
N THR A 42 1.66 -5.99 11.73
CA THR A 42 0.51 -5.23 11.27
C THR A 42 -0.66 -5.37 12.24
N LYS A 43 -0.44 -5.18 13.55
CA LYS A 43 -1.48 -5.30 14.61
C LYS A 43 -2.77 -4.54 14.32
N HIS A 44 -2.71 -3.53 13.43
CA HIS A 44 -3.83 -2.69 13.04
C HIS A 44 -4.33 -2.94 11.60
N ILE A 45 -3.66 -3.80 10.84
CA ILE A 45 -4.03 -4.19 9.48
C ILE A 45 -3.98 -5.71 9.48
N ASP A 46 -5.10 -6.35 9.83
CA ASP A 46 -5.19 -7.81 9.83
C ASP A 46 -5.22 -8.32 8.39
N ILE A 47 -4.03 -8.39 7.79
CA ILE A 47 -3.83 -8.80 6.40
C ILE A 47 -4.28 -10.24 6.22
N LEU A 48 -4.05 -11.08 7.23
CA LEU A 48 -4.41 -12.49 7.20
C LEU A 48 -5.91 -12.71 7.48
N GLY A 49 -6.58 -11.79 8.18
CA GLY A 49 -8.03 -11.82 8.32
C GLY A 49 -8.80 -11.67 7.01
N ILE A 50 -8.15 -11.18 5.93
CA ILE A 50 -8.78 -10.97 4.62
C ILE A 50 -8.50 -12.18 3.71
N PRO A 51 -9.52 -12.97 3.31
CA PRO A 51 -9.33 -14.22 2.54
C PRO A 51 -8.53 -14.03 1.24
N LEU A 52 -8.75 -12.92 0.54
CA LEU A 52 -8.01 -12.60 -0.69
C LEU A 52 -6.51 -12.46 -0.43
N GLN A 53 -6.11 -11.88 0.70
CA GLN A 53 -4.71 -11.59 0.98
C GLN A 53 -3.96 -12.85 1.41
N ILE A 54 -4.59 -13.73 2.20
CA ILE A 54 -4.06 -15.09 2.43
C ILE A 54 -3.97 -15.85 1.10
N PHE A 55 -5.01 -15.77 0.25
CA PHE A 55 -4.95 -16.39 -1.07
C PHE A 55 -3.75 -15.90 -1.88
N MET A 56 -3.55 -14.58 -2.02
CA MET A 56 -2.40 -14.02 -2.73
C MET A 56 -1.07 -14.50 -2.15
N LEU A 57 -0.97 -14.55 -0.82
CA LEU A 57 0.25 -14.99 -0.14
C LEU A 57 0.55 -16.46 -0.45
N THR A 58 -0.43 -17.35 -0.22
CA THR A 58 -0.26 -18.78 -0.50
C THR A 58 0.00 -19.05 -1.98
N GLU A 59 -0.58 -18.25 -2.89
CA GLU A 59 -0.33 -18.34 -4.32
C GLU A 59 1.13 -18.01 -4.67
N ILE A 60 1.72 -16.97 -4.06
CA ILE A 60 3.13 -16.64 -4.24
C ILE A 60 4.03 -17.79 -3.78
N PHE A 61 3.66 -18.48 -2.70
CA PHE A 61 4.43 -19.60 -2.16
C PHE A 61 4.37 -20.82 -3.08
N LEU A 62 3.22 -21.07 -3.70
CA LEU A 62 3.07 -22.14 -4.68
C LEU A 62 3.87 -21.89 -5.96
N GLN A 63 4.22 -20.64 -6.25
CA GLN A 63 4.92 -20.23 -7.48
C GLN A 63 6.42 -20.03 -7.31
N ASN A 64 6.96 -20.02 -6.08
CA ASN A 64 8.34 -19.65 -5.81
C ASN A 64 9.06 -20.71 -4.97
N GLU A 65 10.14 -21.28 -5.52
CA GLU A 65 10.94 -22.32 -4.86
C GLU A 65 11.67 -21.77 -3.61
N ASP A 66 12.01 -20.48 -3.57
CA ASP A 66 12.73 -19.82 -2.48
C ASP A 66 11.84 -18.91 -1.61
N TYR A 67 10.60 -19.32 -1.36
CA TYR A 67 9.62 -18.55 -0.56
C TYR A 67 10.12 -18.21 0.87
N LEU A 68 11.02 -19.03 1.43
CA LEU A 68 11.59 -18.77 2.76
C LEU A 68 12.44 -17.50 2.77
N ASP A 69 13.13 -17.19 1.67
CA ASP A 69 13.95 -15.99 1.53
C ASP A 69 13.08 -14.75 1.40
N LEU A 70 11.94 -14.87 0.70
CA LEU A 70 10.93 -13.84 0.64
C LEU A 70 10.45 -13.44 2.05
N LEU A 71 10.15 -14.42 2.90
CA LEU A 71 9.76 -14.20 4.29
C LEU A 71 10.89 -13.74 5.21
N ASN A 72 12.15 -13.96 4.83
CA ASN A 72 13.32 -13.47 5.57
C ASN A 72 13.62 -11.99 5.26
N SER A 73 13.05 -11.47 4.18
CA SER A 73 13.15 -10.05 3.83
C SER A 73 12.09 -9.22 4.56
N ASN A 74 12.26 -7.89 4.58
CA ASN A 74 11.23 -6.94 5.03
C ASN A 74 10.06 -6.95 4.03
N PHE A 75 9.24 -7.99 4.08
CA PHE A 75 8.14 -8.20 3.14
C PHE A 75 6.97 -7.29 3.48
N LEU A 76 6.73 -6.29 2.65
CA LEU A 76 5.68 -5.31 2.87
C LEU A 76 4.36 -5.74 2.22
N PHE A 77 3.28 -5.13 2.66
CA PHE A 77 1.97 -5.35 2.08
C PHE A 77 1.91 -4.98 0.58
N THR A 78 2.65 -3.96 0.14
CA THR A 78 2.80 -3.63 -1.28
C THR A 78 3.58 -4.70 -2.06
N ASP A 79 4.50 -5.42 -1.40
CA ASP A 79 5.25 -6.50 -2.04
C ASP A 79 4.33 -7.70 -2.31
N LEU A 80 3.34 -7.96 -1.45
CA LEU A 80 2.28 -8.96 -1.69
C LEU A 80 1.59 -8.73 -3.04
N TYR A 81 1.13 -7.49 -3.31
CA TYR A 81 0.50 -7.16 -4.58
C TYR A 81 1.46 -7.27 -5.74
N ARG A 82 2.68 -6.71 -5.61
CA ARG A 82 3.70 -6.78 -6.66
C ARG A 82 3.99 -8.23 -7.05
N HIS A 83 4.33 -9.09 -6.08
CA HIS A 83 4.69 -10.48 -6.35
C HIS A 83 3.52 -11.28 -6.91
N PHE A 84 2.30 -11.05 -6.41
CA PHE A 84 1.12 -11.71 -6.95
C PHE A 84 0.85 -11.32 -8.40
N ILE A 85 0.89 -10.01 -8.71
CA ILE A 85 0.71 -9.48 -10.07
C ILE A 85 1.81 -10.01 -11.00
N ASP A 86 3.06 -10.00 -10.55
CA ASP A 86 4.20 -10.54 -11.29
C ASP A 86 4.01 -12.01 -11.63
N GLY A 87 3.54 -12.81 -10.65
CA GLY A 87 3.19 -14.21 -10.85
C GLY A 87 2.11 -14.42 -11.91
N LYS A 88 1.05 -13.60 -11.88
CA LYS A 88 -0.01 -13.62 -12.90
C LYS A 88 0.53 -13.31 -14.29
N PHE A 89 1.39 -12.30 -14.42
CA PHE A 89 2.02 -11.95 -15.70
C PHE A 89 2.95 -13.05 -16.21
N LYS A 90 3.78 -13.63 -15.33
CA LYS A 90 4.66 -14.77 -15.67
C LYS A 90 3.85 -15.96 -16.17
N PHE A 91 2.76 -16.31 -15.50
CA PHE A 91 1.90 -17.41 -15.95
C PHE A 91 1.25 -17.12 -17.31
N PHE A 92 0.68 -15.91 -17.47
CA PHE A 92 -0.04 -15.53 -18.68
C PHE A 92 0.87 -15.46 -19.92
N PHE A 93 2.07 -14.90 -19.79
CA PHE A 93 3.01 -14.76 -20.90
C PHE A 93 3.91 -15.99 -21.07
N GLY A 94 4.32 -16.64 -19.98
CA GLY A 94 5.18 -17.81 -19.99
C GLY A 94 4.51 -19.07 -20.53
N GLY A 95 3.19 -19.21 -20.38
CA GLY A 95 2.44 -20.34 -20.95
C GLY A 95 2.12 -20.23 -22.45
N LYS A 96 2.38 -19.06 -23.07
CA LYS A 96 1.89 -18.76 -24.43
C LYS A 96 2.97 -18.74 -25.51
N VAL A 97 4.26 -18.75 -25.18
CA VAL A 97 5.34 -18.63 -26.18
C VAL A 97 6.56 -19.50 -25.82
N PRO A 98 7.19 -20.19 -26.80
CA PRO A 98 8.45 -20.90 -26.58
C PRO A 98 9.57 -19.93 -26.19
N VAL A 99 10.28 -20.22 -25.11
CA VAL A 99 11.40 -19.41 -24.62
C VAL A 99 12.55 -19.44 -25.65
N ILE A 100 12.82 -18.32 -26.31
CA ILE A 100 13.98 -18.14 -27.20
C ILE A 100 14.70 -16.84 -26.82
N GLY A 101 15.65 -16.94 -25.87
CA GLY A 101 16.70 -15.95 -25.58
C GLY A 101 16.27 -14.61 -24.97
N ASP A 102 17.27 -13.74 -24.73
CA ASP A 102 17.16 -12.46 -24.02
C ASP A 102 16.18 -11.45 -24.68
N TYR A 103 15.98 -11.54 -25.99
CA TYR A 103 15.02 -10.69 -26.73
C TYR A 103 13.56 -10.94 -26.28
N TRP A 104 13.25 -12.16 -25.85
CA TRP A 104 11.91 -12.53 -25.37
C TRP A 104 11.60 -11.93 -24.00
N GLU A 105 12.58 -11.89 -23.10
CA GLU A 105 12.40 -11.30 -21.76
C GLU A 105 12.08 -9.81 -21.84
N GLU A 106 12.74 -9.11 -22.76
CA GLU A 106 12.54 -7.69 -22.99
C GLU A 106 11.14 -7.38 -23.57
N GLU A 107 10.67 -8.18 -24.53
CA GLU A 107 9.33 -8.04 -25.10
C GLU A 107 8.22 -8.35 -24.08
N VAL A 108 8.42 -9.37 -23.22
CA VAL A 108 7.50 -9.68 -22.11
C VAL A 108 7.49 -8.55 -21.08
N ARG A 109 8.67 -8.00 -20.74
CA ARG A 109 8.79 -6.85 -19.84
C ARG A 109 8.03 -5.65 -20.38
N LYS A 110 8.21 -5.32 -21.66
CA LYS A 110 7.50 -4.21 -22.31
C LYS A 110 5.98 -4.41 -22.31
N LYS A 111 5.49 -5.59 -22.69
CA LYS A 111 4.05 -5.91 -22.64
C LYS A 111 3.47 -5.85 -21.24
N LYS A 112 4.25 -6.25 -20.23
CA LYS A 112 3.87 -6.12 -18.83
C LYS A 112 3.76 -4.64 -18.44
N GLU A 113 4.74 -3.81 -18.80
CA GLU A 113 4.72 -2.36 -18.52
C GLU A 113 3.52 -1.68 -19.17
N GLU A 114 3.26 -1.93 -20.45
CA GLU A 114 2.08 -1.41 -21.17
C GLU A 114 0.77 -1.81 -20.47
N LYS A 115 0.68 -3.06 -19.99
CA LYS A 115 -0.50 -3.55 -19.26
C LYS A 115 -0.63 -2.94 -17.87
N LEU A 116 0.47 -2.70 -17.18
CA LEU A 116 0.46 -2.03 -15.87
C LEU A 116 0.01 -0.58 -16.01
N GLU A 117 0.52 0.15 -16.99
CA GLU A 117 0.07 1.52 -17.29
C GLU A 117 -1.42 1.54 -17.61
N GLN A 118 -1.90 0.60 -18.43
CA GLN A 118 -3.32 0.45 -18.71
C GLN A 118 -4.15 0.22 -17.42
N TYR A 119 -3.68 -0.63 -16.51
CA TYR A 119 -4.37 -0.90 -15.23
C TYR A 119 -4.37 0.33 -14.30
N GLU A 120 -3.31 1.12 -14.30
CA GLU A 120 -3.24 2.40 -13.58
C GLU A 120 -4.32 3.37 -14.07
N LYS A 121 -4.44 3.56 -15.39
CA LYS A 121 -5.48 4.42 -15.97
C LYS A 121 -6.90 3.97 -15.61
N PHE A 122 -7.16 2.67 -15.70
CA PHE A 122 -8.47 2.12 -15.35
C PHE A 122 -8.80 2.29 -13.88
N ALA A 123 -7.80 2.09 -13.02
CA ALA A 123 -7.97 2.27 -11.59
C ALA A 123 -8.27 3.74 -11.24
N LEU A 124 -7.61 4.68 -11.90
CA LEU A 124 -7.87 6.12 -11.73
C LEU A 124 -9.29 6.48 -12.14
N LYS A 125 -9.74 6.02 -13.32
CA LYS A 125 -11.11 6.24 -13.80
C LYS A 125 -12.17 5.60 -12.89
N LEU A 126 -11.85 4.49 -12.25
CA LEU A 126 -12.77 3.80 -11.35
C LEU A 126 -12.90 4.48 -9.97
N ILE A 127 -11.79 5.00 -9.43
CA ILE A 127 -11.73 5.54 -8.06
C ILE A 127 -12.12 7.02 -8.00
N PHE A 128 -11.70 7.80 -8.99
CA PHE A 128 -11.91 9.24 -9.00
C PHE A 128 -13.13 9.65 -9.84
N PRO A 129 -13.84 10.72 -9.44
CA PRO A 129 -14.84 11.32 -10.30
C PRO A 129 -14.20 11.93 -11.55
N GLU A 130 -15.03 12.16 -12.58
CA GLU A 130 -14.57 12.54 -13.92
C GLU A 130 -13.79 13.86 -13.93
N ASP A 131 -14.13 14.82 -13.06
CA ASP A 131 -13.43 16.10 -12.94
C ASP A 131 -11.95 15.92 -12.55
N ILE A 132 -11.68 15.11 -11.51
CA ILE A 132 -10.32 14.78 -11.08
C ILE A 132 -9.60 13.97 -12.17
N PHE A 133 -10.31 13.08 -12.85
CA PHE A 133 -9.72 12.26 -13.93
C PHE A 133 -9.32 13.11 -15.15
N GLU A 134 -10.15 14.07 -15.55
CA GLU A 134 -9.87 15.03 -16.62
C GLU A 134 -8.71 15.96 -16.26
N GLU A 135 -8.61 16.42 -15.01
CA GLU A 135 -7.48 17.22 -14.53
C GLU A 135 -6.13 16.50 -14.65
N LEU A 136 -6.11 15.17 -14.50
CA LEU A 136 -4.91 14.34 -14.70
C LEU A 136 -4.54 14.16 -16.18
N GLN A 137 -5.39 14.61 -17.12
CA GLN A 137 -5.19 14.54 -18.57
C GLN A 137 -4.92 13.11 -19.08
N ILE A 138 -5.61 12.11 -18.50
CA ILE A 138 -5.41 10.71 -18.83
C ILE A 138 -6.43 10.25 -19.87
N ASP A 139 -5.96 9.80 -21.04
CA ASP A 139 -6.79 9.12 -22.03
C ASP A 139 -6.71 7.59 -21.89
N CYS A 140 -7.87 6.96 -21.72
CA CYS A 140 -8.07 5.50 -21.65
C CYS A 140 -9.04 4.97 -22.73
N SER A 141 -9.43 5.78 -23.71
CA SER A 141 -10.44 5.42 -24.72
C SER A 141 -10.02 4.24 -25.59
N GLN A 142 -8.74 4.19 -25.98
CA GLN A 142 -8.16 3.07 -26.74
C GLN A 142 -8.00 1.83 -25.85
N ASP A 143 -7.69 2.04 -24.58
CA ASP A 143 -7.47 0.97 -23.60
C ASP A 143 -8.77 0.18 -23.33
N VAL A 144 -9.91 0.86 -23.18
CA VAL A 144 -11.20 0.21 -22.93
C VAL A 144 -11.60 -0.71 -24.10
N LYS A 145 -11.35 -0.30 -25.34
CA LYS A 145 -11.61 -1.14 -26.54
C LYS A 145 -10.75 -2.39 -26.53
N ALA A 146 -9.49 -2.29 -26.11
CA ALA A 146 -8.60 -3.45 -26.01
C ALA A 146 -9.05 -4.47 -24.95
N VAL A 147 -9.85 -4.06 -23.95
CA VAL A 147 -10.43 -4.98 -22.95
C VAL A 147 -11.69 -5.66 -23.47
N SER A 148 -12.52 -4.97 -24.25
CA SER A 148 -13.76 -5.54 -24.79
C SER A 148 -13.55 -6.66 -25.80
N ASP A 149 -12.41 -6.70 -26.47
CA ASP A 149 -12.13 -7.64 -27.55
C ASP A 149 -11.61 -9.02 -27.06
N GLU A 150 -11.76 -9.31 -25.76
CA GLU A 150 -11.49 -10.61 -25.10
C GLU A 150 -10.24 -11.39 -25.59
N CYS A 151 -9.02 -10.97 -25.19
CA CYS A 151 -7.84 -11.85 -25.22
C CYS A 151 -6.70 -11.47 -24.25
N GLY A 152 -6.92 -10.55 -23.28
CA GLY A 152 -5.80 -9.78 -22.73
C GLY A 152 -5.83 -9.40 -21.24
N THR A 153 -6.72 -9.95 -20.42
CA THR A 153 -6.68 -9.68 -18.97
C THR A 153 -5.88 -10.77 -18.25
N VAL A 154 -4.90 -10.37 -17.46
CA VAL A 154 -3.97 -11.26 -16.75
C VAL A 154 -4.62 -11.81 -15.47
N GLY A 155 -5.93 -12.01 -15.49
CA GLY A 155 -6.71 -12.42 -14.31
C GLY A 155 -6.76 -11.38 -13.18
N ILE A 156 -6.45 -10.11 -13.47
CA ILE A 156 -6.59 -8.98 -12.55
C ILE A 156 -7.89 -8.20 -12.80
N ILE A 157 -8.33 -8.16 -14.07
CA ILE A 157 -9.58 -7.55 -14.51
C ILE A 157 -10.51 -8.67 -15.00
N THR A 158 -11.74 -8.71 -14.50
CA THR A 158 -12.72 -9.76 -14.79
C THR A 158 -13.65 -9.42 -15.96
N GLY A 159 -13.69 -8.15 -16.38
CA GLY A 159 -14.51 -7.71 -17.50
C GLY A 159 -14.75 -6.21 -17.49
N LEU A 160 -15.78 -5.79 -18.24
CA LEU A 160 -16.26 -4.40 -18.29
C LEU A 160 -17.68 -4.32 -17.72
N GLN A 161 -17.97 -3.29 -16.94
CA GLN A 161 -19.32 -2.91 -16.54
C GLN A 161 -19.54 -1.45 -16.93
N ASN A 162 -20.54 -1.19 -17.79
CA ASN A 162 -20.83 0.15 -18.33
C ASN A 162 -19.60 0.84 -18.95
N GLY A 163 -18.72 0.07 -19.60
CA GLY A 163 -17.48 0.59 -20.20
C GLY A 163 -16.35 0.85 -19.19
N ILE A 164 -16.52 0.49 -17.91
CA ILE A 164 -15.49 0.62 -16.88
C ILE A 164 -14.93 -0.77 -16.53
N PRO A 165 -13.61 -0.97 -16.53
CA PRO A 165 -13.02 -2.24 -16.15
C PRO A 165 -13.26 -2.60 -14.69
N GLN A 166 -13.65 -3.86 -14.47
CA GLN A 166 -13.86 -4.43 -13.16
C GLN A 166 -12.62 -5.19 -12.71
N PHE A 167 -12.02 -4.76 -11.60
CA PHE A 167 -10.97 -5.50 -10.94
C PHE A 167 -11.56 -6.69 -10.16
N VAL A 168 -10.81 -7.79 -10.07
CA VAL A 168 -11.17 -8.95 -9.23
C VAL A 168 -11.45 -8.57 -7.77
N HIS A 169 -10.85 -7.47 -7.30
CA HIS A 169 -11.09 -6.87 -5.99
C HIS A 169 -10.73 -5.37 -6.01
N ALA A 170 -11.46 -4.56 -5.24
CA ALA A 170 -11.28 -3.11 -5.19
C ALA A 170 -9.85 -2.69 -4.80
N SER A 171 -9.19 -3.47 -3.93
CA SER A 171 -7.83 -3.17 -3.49
C SER A 171 -6.77 -3.22 -4.59
N PHE A 172 -7.03 -3.91 -5.72
CA PHE A 172 -6.16 -3.82 -6.88
C PHE A 172 -6.24 -2.43 -7.51
N ALA A 173 -7.44 -1.86 -7.65
CA ALA A 173 -7.59 -0.50 -8.13
C ALA A 173 -6.90 0.49 -7.17
N GLU A 174 -7.08 0.33 -5.86
CA GLU A 174 -6.42 1.18 -4.86
C GLU A 174 -4.90 1.11 -4.97
N TYR A 175 -4.35 -0.10 -5.13
CA TYR A 175 -2.92 -0.33 -5.34
C TYR A 175 -2.42 0.30 -6.64
N PHE A 176 -3.14 0.16 -7.77
CA PHE A 176 -2.71 0.75 -9.04
C PHE A 176 -2.79 2.26 -9.05
N VAL A 177 -3.81 2.87 -8.44
CA VAL A 177 -3.84 4.33 -8.24
C VAL A 177 -2.64 4.78 -7.42
N ALA A 178 -2.34 4.09 -6.32
CA ALA A 178 -1.18 4.39 -5.49
C ALA A 178 0.14 4.23 -6.24
N LEU A 179 0.24 3.23 -7.12
CA LEU A 179 1.40 3.02 -7.98
C LEU A 179 1.61 4.18 -8.95
N TYR A 180 0.52 4.63 -9.59
CA TYR A 180 0.55 5.82 -10.43
C TYR A 180 0.96 7.07 -9.64
N PHE A 181 0.36 7.30 -8.47
CA PHE A 181 0.71 8.42 -7.59
C PHE A 181 2.17 8.38 -7.15
N SER A 182 2.72 7.21 -6.83
CA SER A 182 4.13 7.08 -6.42
C SER A 182 5.12 7.58 -7.49
N ARG A 183 4.72 7.58 -8.76
CA ARG A 183 5.52 8.05 -9.90
C ARG A 183 5.17 9.47 -10.35
N ASN A 184 3.98 9.95 -10.01
CA ASN A 184 3.41 11.20 -10.55
C ASN A 184 2.90 12.16 -9.47
N PHE A 185 3.27 11.99 -8.20
CA PHE A 185 2.67 12.73 -7.07
C PHE A 185 2.82 14.26 -7.17
N GLU A 186 3.77 14.77 -7.94
CA GLU A 186 3.92 16.21 -8.21
C GLU A 186 2.73 16.79 -9.00
N ASN A 187 2.11 15.96 -9.85
CA ASN A 187 0.95 16.31 -10.67
C ASN A 187 -0.38 15.98 -9.99
N VAL A 188 -0.36 15.40 -8.79
CA VAL A 188 -1.54 14.99 -8.06
C VAL A 188 -1.93 16.07 -7.06
N ARG A 189 -3.20 16.45 -7.10
CA ARG A 189 -3.81 17.37 -6.14
C ARG A 189 -3.61 16.93 -4.70
N ARG A 190 -3.06 17.82 -3.87
CA ARG A 190 -2.67 17.50 -2.49
C ARG A 190 -3.86 17.11 -1.61
N ASP A 191 -5.01 17.73 -1.82
CA ASP A 191 -6.24 17.46 -1.08
C ASP A 191 -6.72 16.00 -1.23
N ILE A 192 -6.43 15.34 -2.35
CA ILE A 192 -6.76 13.93 -2.57
C ILE A 192 -6.08 13.03 -1.55
N PHE A 193 -4.80 13.25 -1.25
CA PHE A 193 -4.06 12.47 -0.25
C PHE A 193 -4.62 12.62 1.15
N PHE A 194 -5.44 13.66 1.36
CA PHE A 194 -6.00 13.99 2.65
C PHE A 194 -7.49 13.66 2.73
N ASP A 195 -8.18 13.28 1.65
CA ASP A 195 -9.56 12.84 1.78
C ASP A 195 -9.62 11.42 2.41
N ALA A 196 -10.42 11.28 3.47
CA ALA A 196 -10.60 10.01 4.17
C ALA A 196 -11.19 8.91 3.26
N LYS A 197 -11.94 9.30 2.22
CA LYS A 197 -12.45 8.38 1.18
C LYS A 197 -11.31 7.62 0.48
N TYR A 198 -10.13 8.21 0.36
CA TYR A 198 -8.98 7.64 -0.35
C TYR A 198 -7.90 7.11 0.62
N ASN A 199 -8.24 6.82 1.88
CA ASN A 199 -7.28 6.32 2.86
C ASN A 199 -6.54 5.05 2.43
N ASN A 200 -7.19 4.11 1.75
CA ASN A 200 -6.52 2.89 1.27
C ASN A 200 -5.51 3.19 0.16
N VAL A 201 -5.88 4.04 -0.80
CA VAL A 201 -4.98 4.54 -1.85
C VAL A 201 -3.77 5.22 -1.20
N ARG A 202 -4.03 6.12 -0.26
CA ARG A 202 -3.00 6.82 0.49
C ARG A 202 -2.09 5.86 1.26
N PHE A 203 -2.64 4.84 1.90
CA PHE A 203 -1.86 3.83 2.61
C PHE A 203 -0.90 3.10 1.67
N PHE A 204 -1.39 2.63 0.52
CA PHE A 204 -0.52 2.01 -0.50
C PHE A 204 0.54 3.00 -1.01
N PHE A 205 0.17 4.25 -1.27
CA PHE A 205 1.10 5.28 -1.74
C PHE A 205 2.22 5.51 -0.71
N ASP A 206 1.84 5.70 0.56
CA ASP A 206 2.80 5.93 1.64
C ASP A 206 3.75 4.74 1.84
N MET A 207 3.23 3.52 1.70
CA MET A 207 4.04 2.30 1.73
C MET A 207 5.00 2.23 0.54
N LEU A 208 4.54 2.54 -0.69
CA LEU A 208 5.38 2.49 -1.90
C LEU A 208 6.54 3.49 -1.84
N VAL A 209 6.27 4.70 -1.36
CA VAL A 209 7.24 5.79 -1.23
C VAL A 209 8.16 5.57 -0.01
N GLY A 210 7.62 5.02 1.07
CA GLY A 210 8.33 4.76 2.33
C GLY A 210 9.09 3.44 2.39
N LYS A 211 8.95 2.55 1.40
CA LYS A 211 9.43 1.15 1.46
C LYS A 211 10.91 0.94 1.81
N LYS A 212 11.77 1.90 1.45
CA LYS A 212 13.22 1.84 1.73
C LYS A 212 13.58 2.38 3.11
N SER A 213 12.63 2.98 3.81
CA SER A 213 12.83 3.58 5.12
C SER A 213 12.14 2.75 6.20
N PRO A 214 12.90 1.96 6.99
CA PRO A 214 12.30 1.15 8.06
C PRO A 214 11.52 1.98 9.10
N VAL A 215 11.95 3.22 9.36
CA VAL A 215 11.24 4.16 10.25
C VAL A 215 9.85 4.54 9.73
N HIS A 216 9.70 4.81 8.42
CA HIS A 216 8.40 5.13 7.82
C HIS A 216 7.49 3.90 7.81
N VAL A 217 8.04 2.73 7.51
CA VAL A 217 7.32 1.45 7.58
C VAL A 217 6.81 1.19 9.00
N ALA A 218 7.65 1.40 10.03
CA ALA A 218 7.25 1.25 11.43
C ALA A 218 6.12 2.21 11.81
N VAL A 219 6.15 3.46 11.33
CA VAL A 219 5.05 4.42 11.53
C VAL A 219 3.76 3.95 10.85
N LEU A 220 3.82 3.48 9.61
CA LEU A 220 2.64 3.05 8.84
C LEU A 220 1.97 1.81 9.44
N TYR A 221 2.77 0.87 9.93
CA TYR A 221 2.26 -0.29 10.66
C TYR A 221 1.93 -0.02 12.13
N LYS A 222 2.16 1.22 12.60
CA LYS A 222 2.01 1.64 13.99
C LYS A 222 2.82 0.76 14.95
N ASN A 223 3.97 0.26 14.50
CA ASN A 223 4.90 -0.52 15.31
C ASN A 223 5.85 0.41 16.08
N PHE A 224 5.30 1.13 17.05
CA PHE A 224 6.05 2.17 17.76
C PHE A 224 7.12 1.62 18.71
N ASN A 225 7.04 0.35 19.10
CA ASN A 225 8.10 -0.31 19.84
C ASN A 225 9.36 -0.49 18.97
N GLU A 226 9.17 -0.86 17.70
CA GLU A 226 10.27 -0.94 16.75
C GLU A 226 10.84 0.44 16.42
N LEU A 227 9.98 1.45 16.31
CA LEU A 227 10.38 2.83 16.04
C LEU A 227 11.44 3.35 17.03
N LYS A 228 11.35 2.95 18.30
CA LYS A 228 12.27 3.35 19.38
C LYS A 228 13.67 2.75 19.26
N ASN A 229 13.85 1.72 18.44
CA ASN A 229 15.13 1.02 18.27
C ASN A 229 16.05 1.69 17.23
N TYR A 230 15.53 2.64 16.46
CA TYR A 230 16.31 3.34 15.43
C TYR A 230 17.09 4.53 16.01
N ASP A 231 18.30 4.72 15.49
CA ASP A 231 19.14 5.87 15.85
C ASP A 231 18.61 7.19 15.27
N ASP A 232 19.11 8.31 15.81
CA ASP A 232 18.69 9.66 15.43
C ASP A 232 18.90 9.97 13.94
N GLU A 233 19.97 9.45 13.32
CA GLU A 233 20.26 9.72 11.91
C GLU A 233 19.29 8.95 11.02
N THR A 234 19.00 7.70 11.37
CA THR A 234 18.00 6.87 10.69
C THR A 234 16.59 7.46 10.81
N ILE A 235 16.20 7.97 11.99
CA ILE A 235 14.91 8.65 12.22
C ILE A 235 14.76 9.89 11.34
N LYS A 236 15.84 10.66 11.15
CA LYS A 236 15.80 11.92 10.40
C LYS A 236 15.75 11.75 8.89
N ARG A 237 16.08 10.56 8.36
CA ARG A 237 16.07 10.31 6.92
C ARG A 237 14.68 10.57 6.35
N LYS A 238 14.68 11.10 5.12
CA LYS A 238 13.46 11.31 4.37
C LYS A 238 13.16 10.07 3.52
N ASP A 239 11.88 9.82 3.27
CA ASP A 239 11.45 8.85 2.28
C ASP A 239 11.64 9.37 0.83
N ASP A 240 11.31 8.55 -0.16
CA ASP A 240 11.44 8.92 -1.59
C ASP A 240 10.51 10.10 -1.97
N GLY A 241 9.54 10.46 -1.11
CA GLY A 241 8.64 11.61 -1.26
C GLY A 241 9.09 12.85 -0.49
N GLY A 242 10.28 12.82 0.11
CA GLY A 242 10.87 13.93 0.84
C GLY A 242 10.27 14.17 2.24
N ARG A 243 9.47 13.23 2.76
CA ARG A 243 8.80 13.33 4.05
C ARG A 243 9.67 12.71 5.13
N SER A 244 9.53 13.20 6.35
CA SER A 244 10.07 12.56 7.54
C SER A 244 9.03 11.63 8.15
N ALA A 245 9.48 10.74 9.05
CA ALA A 245 8.59 9.95 9.89
C ALA A 245 7.64 10.85 10.71
N LEU A 246 8.10 12.04 11.13
CA LEU A 246 7.27 13.05 11.79
C LEU A 246 6.20 13.63 10.85
N HIS A 247 6.55 14.00 9.62
CA HIS A 247 5.55 14.44 8.64
C HIS A 247 4.50 13.35 8.40
N LEU A 248 4.95 12.10 8.27
CA LEU A 248 4.07 10.97 8.00
C LEU A 248 3.13 10.71 9.17
N ILE A 249 3.63 10.58 10.41
CA ILE A 249 2.77 10.32 11.57
C ILE A 249 1.73 11.44 11.72
N CYS A 250 2.14 12.72 11.69
CA CYS A 250 1.22 13.87 11.81
C CYS A 250 0.13 13.85 10.74
N SER A 251 0.47 13.41 9.53
CA SER A 251 -0.46 13.37 8.42
C SER A 251 -1.56 12.30 8.57
N TRP A 252 -1.31 11.25 9.37
CA TRP A 252 -2.25 10.17 9.69
C TRP A 252 -3.01 10.37 11.01
N GLY A 253 -2.63 11.37 11.80
CA GLY A 253 -3.29 11.71 13.06
C GLY A 253 -4.61 12.45 12.86
N GLN A 254 -5.27 12.72 13.98
CA GLN A 254 -6.48 13.54 13.97
C GLN A 254 -6.16 14.92 13.39
N ARG A 255 -6.98 15.35 12.42
CA ARG A 255 -6.84 16.70 11.88
C ARG A 255 -7.53 17.69 12.78
N HIS A 256 -6.75 18.68 13.20
CA HIS A 256 -7.28 19.90 13.76
C HIS A 256 -7.70 20.81 12.60
N ARG A 257 -8.88 21.44 12.73
CA ARG A 257 -9.31 22.45 11.76
C ARG A 257 -8.27 23.56 11.73
N ARG A 258 -8.05 24.14 10.55
CA ARG A 258 -7.26 25.36 10.42
C ARG A 258 -7.95 26.41 11.31
N LEU A 259 -7.24 26.91 12.31
CA LEU A 259 -7.76 27.95 13.17
C LEU A 259 -7.95 29.19 12.30
N ASP A 260 -9.19 29.70 12.25
CA ASP A 260 -9.48 30.96 11.61
C ASP A 260 -8.91 32.04 12.54
N VAL A 261 -7.96 32.81 12.00
CA VAL A 261 -7.27 33.86 12.73
C VAL A 261 -7.75 35.18 12.17
N GLU A 262 -8.48 35.94 12.97
CA GLU A 262 -8.80 37.32 12.65
C GLU A 262 -7.68 38.22 13.17
N GLU A 263 -7.09 38.99 12.26
CA GLU A 263 -6.07 39.98 12.58
C GLU A 263 -6.75 41.29 12.96
N GLY A 264 -6.72 41.61 14.26
CA GLY A 264 -7.11 42.92 14.80
C GLY A 264 -5.91 43.84 15.00
N ASP A 265 -6.17 45.08 15.43
CA ASP A 265 -5.16 46.09 15.75
C ASP A 265 -4.25 45.66 16.93
N ASN A 266 -3.25 44.81 16.64
CA ASN A 266 -2.28 44.15 17.54
C ASN A 266 -2.75 42.90 18.31
N VAL A 267 -3.87 42.26 17.93
CA VAL A 267 -4.30 41.00 18.56
C VAL A 267 -4.79 40.03 17.50
N TYR A 268 -4.30 38.80 17.56
CA TYR A 268 -4.85 37.68 16.78
C TYR A 268 -5.98 37.04 17.59
N VAL A 269 -7.22 37.18 17.11
CA VAL A 269 -8.36 36.48 17.71
C VAL A 269 -8.48 35.12 17.04
N VAL A 270 -8.38 34.07 17.87
CA VAL A 270 -8.55 32.68 17.45
C VAL A 270 -9.93 32.24 17.92
N GLU A 271 -10.89 32.12 17.02
CA GLU A 271 -12.18 31.52 17.35
C GLU A 271 -11.99 30.04 17.70
N ASN A 272 -12.46 29.63 18.87
CA ASN A 272 -12.24 28.29 19.41
C ASN A 272 -13.57 27.64 19.86
N ASP A 273 -14.59 27.78 19.03
CA ASP A 273 -15.96 27.27 19.29
C ASP A 273 -16.08 25.76 19.01
N TRP A 274 -14.99 25.01 19.18
CA TRP A 274 -14.94 23.61 18.80
C TRP A 274 -15.40 22.68 19.93
N GLU A 275 -16.59 22.11 19.77
CA GLU A 275 -16.98 20.89 20.48
C GLU A 275 -16.35 19.65 19.82
N PHE A 276 -15.36 19.08 20.51
CA PHE A 276 -14.70 17.81 20.16
C PHE A 276 -15.70 16.65 20.10
N LYS A 277 -15.89 16.06 18.91
CA LYS A 277 -16.71 14.84 18.70
C LYS A 277 -15.93 13.65 18.13
N GLY A 278 -14.60 13.69 18.15
CA GLY A 278 -13.75 12.59 17.66
C GLY A 278 -13.36 11.60 18.74
N SER A 279 -13.03 10.36 18.38
CA SER A 279 -12.27 9.50 19.29
C SER A 279 -10.84 10.03 19.38
N LEU A 280 -10.33 10.24 20.60
CA LEU A 280 -8.92 10.60 20.82
C LEU A 280 -8.01 9.58 20.13
N ASP A 281 -6.93 10.07 19.50
CA ASP A 281 -5.86 9.23 19.00
C ASP A 281 -5.40 8.26 20.12
N THR A 282 -5.16 6.99 19.76
CA THR A 282 -4.76 5.96 20.73
C THR A 282 -3.52 6.39 21.52
N GLY A 283 -3.39 5.98 22.78
CA GLY A 283 -2.23 6.31 23.62
C GLY A 283 -0.88 6.04 22.93
N ASP A 284 -0.78 4.90 22.25
CA ASP A 284 0.39 4.48 21.48
C ASP A 284 0.78 5.46 20.37
N TYR A 285 -0.22 6.03 19.67
CA TYR A 285 0.00 7.01 18.61
C TYR A 285 0.57 8.32 19.18
N ASN A 286 -0.02 8.82 20.27
CA ASN A 286 0.45 10.05 20.93
C ASN A 286 1.87 9.90 21.47
N GLU A 287 2.20 8.74 22.03
CA GLU A 287 3.55 8.45 22.50
C GLU A 287 4.57 8.49 21.35
N ALA A 288 4.24 7.88 20.21
CA ALA A 288 5.10 7.88 19.03
C ALA A 288 5.27 9.27 18.43
N LEU A 289 4.20 10.06 18.38
CA LEU A 289 4.24 11.46 17.94
C LEU A 289 5.17 12.28 18.83
N LEU A 290 5.03 12.18 20.15
CA LEU A 290 5.88 12.89 21.11
C LEU A 290 7.34 12.42 21.02
N PHE A 291 7.57 11.12 20.86
CA PHE A 291 8.90 10.56 20.64
C PHE A 291 9.56 11.19 19.41
N LEU A 292 8.88 11.18 18.26
CA LEU A 292 9.39 11.76 17.03
C LEU A 292 9.61 13.27 17.20
N LEU A 293 8.65 14.01 17.77
CA LEU A 293 8.77 15.44 18.02
C LEU A 293 10.03 15.78 18.84
N ASN A 294 10.28 15.05 19.92
CA ASN A 294 11.47 15.24 20.75
C ASN A 294 12.78 14.99 19.99
N LYS A 295 12.82 13.98 19.10
CA LYS A 295 13.98 13.69 18.24
C LYS A 295 14.27 14.82 17.27
N TYR A 296 13.24 15.44 16.70
CA TYR A 296 13.41 16.59 15.79
C TYR A 296 13.72 17.91 16.51
N LEU A 297 13.13 18.18 17.68
CA LEU A 297 13.39 19.39 18.45
C LEU A 297 14.81 19.44 19.04
N THR A 298 15.30 18.31 19.56
CA THR A 298 16.68 18.21 20.10
C THR A 298 17.72 18.50 19.01
N PHE A 299 17.42 18.18 17.76
CA PHE A 299 18.28 18.49 16.62
C PHE A 299 18.29 19.99 16.30
N LEU A 300 17.13 20.66 16.28
CA LEU A 300 17.04 22.10 16.02
C LEU A 300 17.75 22.92 17.10
N SER A 301 17.75 22.46 18.37
CA SER A 301 18.54 23.11 19.43
C SER A 301 20.06 23.00 19.24
N LYS A 302 20.54 22.02 18.46
CA LYS A 302 21.96 21.84 18.15
C LYS A 302 22.43 22.63 16.91
N ILE A 303 21.50 23.14 16.10
CA ILE A 303 21.78 23.95 14.89
C ILE A 303 21.87 25.45 15.21
N ARG A 304 21.55 25.88 16.44
CA ARG A 304 21.85 27.24 16.90
C ARG A 304 23.34 27.40 17.25
N TYR A 305 24.15 27.66 16.23
CA TYR A 305 25.46 28.32 16.32
C TYR A 305 25.64 29.27 15.14
#